data_AF-A0A8H6L3A7-F1
#
_entry.id   AF-A0A8H6L3A7-F1
#
_cell.length_a   1.000
_cell.length_b   1.000
_cell.length_c   1.000
_cell.angle_alpha   90.00
_cell.angle_beta   90.00
_cell.angle_gamma   90.00
#
_symmetry.space_group_name_H-M   'P 1'
#
loop_
_entity.id
_entity.type
_entity.pdbx_description
1 polymer ?
#
loop_
_entity_poly.entity_id
_entity_poly.type
_entity_poly.pdbx_seq_one_letter_code
_entity_poly.pdbx_strand_id
1 'polypeptide(L)' 'MKAGGIYLYANQQACDGDRLYYDGSAMIFQTGSLLAQRSQFSLSDVEVITATCDIEGTKGVKFSVPHFNK' A
#
# COMPACT_ATOMS: atom_id res chain seq x y z
N MET A 1 -2.04 -11.47 -2.94
CA MET A 1 -1.97 -10.58 -4.12
C MET A 1 -1.48 -11.41 -5.30
N LYS A 2 -2.37 -11.75 -6.24
CA LYS A 2 -2.12 -12.81 -7.24
C LYS A 2 -1.37 -12.36 -8.49
N ALA A 3 -1.28 -11.06 -8.77
CA ALA A 3 -0.45 -10.53 -9.83
C ALA A 3 0.74 -9.82 -9.16
N GLY A 4 1.97 -10.30 -9.36
CA GLY A 4 3.16 -9.66 -8.81
C GLY A 4 3.16 -8.16 -9.15
N GLY A 5 3.47 -7.30 -8.17
CA GLY A 5 3.38 -5.85 -8.36
C GLY A 5 3.57 -5.07 -7.06
N ILE A 6 3.80 -3.76 -7.21
CA ILE A 6 3.87 -2.78 -6.12
C ILE A 6 2.51 -2.11 -6.03
N TYR A 7 1.95 -2.04 -4.83
CA TYR A 7 0.65 -1.45 -4.55
C TYR A 7 0.82 -0.37 -3.51
N LEU A 8 0.35 0.82 -3.85
CA LEU A 8 0.34 1.97 -2.95
C LEU A 8 -1.12 2.27 -2.58
N TYR A 9 -1.39 2.28 -1.29
CA TYR A 9 -2.66 2.69 -0.72
C TYR A 9 -2.45 3.95 0.09
N ALA A 10 -3.16 5.01 -0.26
CA ALA A 10 -3.22 6.25 0.50
C ALA A 10 -4.63 6.43 1.02
N ASN A 11 -4.76 6.65 2.33
CA ASN A 11 -6.02 7.04 2.96
C ASN A 11 -5.88 8.48 3.48
N GLN A 12 -6.98 9.22 3.50
CA GLN A 12 -7.02 10.51 4.18
C GLN A 12 -6.85 10.26 5.69
N GLN A 13 -6.21 11.20 6.38
CA GLN A 13 -6.11 11.19 7.83
C GLN A 13 -6.61 12.55 8.31
N ALA A 14 -7.81 12.57 8.86
CA ALA A 14 -8.42 13.71 9.55
C ALA A 14 -9.90 13.41 9.81
N CYS A 15 -10.52 14.30 10.57
CA CYS A 15 -11.97 14.42 10.65
C CYS A 15 -12.41 15.41 9.55
N ASP A 16 -13.18 14.96 8.56
CA ASP A 16 -13.64 15.82 7.44
C ASP A 16 -14.77 16.80 7.85
N GLY A 17 -14.84 17.15 9.14
CA GLY A 17 -15.88 18.02 9.71
C GLY A 17 -17.24 17.35 9.98
N ASP A 18 -17.37 16.04 9.73
CA ASP A 18 -18.54 15.22 10.07
C ASP A 18 -18.19 14.15 11.14
N ARG A 19 -19.02 13.13 11.36
CA ARG A 19 -18.83 12.10 12.42
C ARG A 19 -17.84 10.98 12.10
N LEU A 20 -17.17 11.00 10.95
CA LEU A 20 -16.25 9.94 10.52
C LEU A 20 -14.79 10.38 10.68
N TYR A 21 -14.01 9.58 11.42
CA TYR A 21 -12.56 9.74 11.54
C TYR A 21 -11.85 8.74 10.63
N TYR A 22 -11.08 9.23 9.67
CA TYR A 22 -10.29 8.38 8.79
C TYR A 22 -8.99 7.97 9.50
N ASP A 23 -8.72 6.66 9.52
CA ASP A 23 -7.67 6.07 10.33
C ASP A 23 -6.24 6.34 9.83
N GLY A 24 -6.09 6.85 8.60
CA GLY A 24 -4.80 7.28 8.04
C GLY A 24 -3.81 6.16 7.72
N SER A 25 -4.28 4.90 7.72
CA SER A 25 -3.46 3.69 7.57
C SER A 25 -3.00 3.45 6.12
N ALA A 26 -2.28 4.41 5.55
CA ALA A 26 -1.65 4.29 4.24
C ALA A 26 -0.60 3.16 4.26
N MET A 27 -0.51 2.39 3.18
CA MET A 27 0.35 1.22 3.10
C MET A 27 1.04 1.09 1.74
N ILE A 28 2.27 0.60 1.76
CA ILE A 28 3.03 0.21 0.58
C ILE A 28 3.23 -1.31 0.63
N PHE A 29 2.78 -2.01 -0.40
CA PHE A 29 2.94 -3.46 -0.53
C PHE A 29 3.72 -3.82 -1.79
N GLN A 30 4.48 -4.90 -1.71
CA GLN A 30 5.14 -5.53 -2.85
C GLN A 30 4.87 -7.02 -2.83
N THR A 31 4.13 -7.52 -3.83
CA THR A 31 3.91 -8.96 -4.06
C THR A 31 3.41 -9.75 -2.82
N GLY A 32 2.61 -9.11 -1.96
CA GLY A 32 2.05 -9.71 -0.75
C GLY A 32 2.86 -9.44 0.52
N SER A 33 4.02 -8.82 0.41
CA SER A 33 4.79 -8.31 1.55
C SER A 33 4.44 -6.85 1.80
N LEU A 34 4.20 -6.50 3.07
CA LEU A 34 4.07 -5.11 3.52
C LEU A 34 5.48 -4.50 3.60
N LEU A 35 5.69 -3.39 2.89
CA LEU A 35 6.97 -2.66 2.91
C LEU A 35 6.96 -1.51 3.91
N ALA A 36 5.85 -0.80 4.02
CA ALA A 36 5.66 0.29 4.97
C ALA A 36 4.17 0.49 5.26
N GLN A 37 3.85 0.84 6.50
CA GLN A 37 2.49 1.17 6.93
C GLN A 37 2.54 2.41 7.82
N ARG A 38 1.58 3.33 7.63
CA ARG A 38 1.39 4.48 8.52
C ARG A 38 0.70 4.08 9.82
N SER A 39 0.90 4.91 10.83
CA SER A 39 0.22 4.76 12.12
C SER A 39 -1.30 4.81 11.93
N GLN A 40 -2.00 3.89 12.59
CA GLN A 40 -3.45 3.94 12.67
C GLN A 40 -3.82 4.90 13.80
N PHE A 41 -4.64 5.91 13.50
CA PHE A 41 -5.08 6.92 14.48
C PHE A 41 -3.93 7.73 15.11
N SER A 42 -3.18 8.46 14.29
CA SER A 42 -2.20 9.43 14.77
C SER A 42 -2.80 10.82 14.96
N LEU A 43 -2.21 11.56 15.90
CA LEU A 43 -2.51 12.96 16.19
C LEU A 43 -1.67 13.93 15.34
N SER A 44 -0.80 13.39 14.47
CA SER A 44 0.01 14.18 13.55
C SER A 44 -0.82 14.60 12.34
N ASP A 45 -0.85 15.90 12.03
CA ASP A 45 -1.62 16.43 10.88
C ASP A 45 -1.19 15.83 9.54
N VAL A 46 0.11 15.55 9.38
CA VAL A 46 0.67 14.91 8.18
C VAL A 46 1.79 13.97 8.59
N GLU A 47 1.77 12.73 8.10
CA GLU A 47 2.97 11.90 8.06
C GLU A 47 3.17 11.31 6.66
N VAL A 48 4.41 10.94 6.34
CA VAL A 48 4.78 10.42 5.03
C VAL A 48 5.50 9.11 5.24
N ILE A 49 5.05 8.05 4.57
CA ILE A 49 5.79 6.79 4.48
C ILE A 49 6.45 6.68 3.13
N THR A 50 7.69 6.20 3.13
CA THR A 50 8.46 5.90 1.92
C THR A 50 8.99 4.48 2.04
N ALA A 51 9.11 3.80 0.90
CA ALA A 51 9.73 2.48 0.83
C ALA A 51 10.56 2.40 -0.44
N THR A 52 11.76 1.81 -0.33
CA THR A 52 12.55 1.46 -1.49
C THR A 52 12.05 0.12 -2.02
N CYS A 53 11.58 0.09 -3.26
CA CYS A 53 11.00 -1.10 -3.85
C CYS A 53 11.95 -1.66 -4.91
N ASP A 54 12.15 -2.98 -4.88
CA ASP A 54 12.89 -3.68 -5.93
C ASP A 54 11.96 -4.11 -7.08
N ILE A 55 12.19 -3.52 -8.24
CA ILE A 55 11.40 -3.76 -9.45
C ILE A 55 11.79 -5.09 -10.11
N GLU A 56 12.99 -5.61 -9.86
CA GLU A 56 13.44 -6.88 -10.44
C GLU A 56 12.76 -8.06 -9.74
N GLY A 57 12.70 -8.05 -8.40
CA GLY A 57 11.99 -9.06 -7.61
C GLY A 57 10.49 -9.16 -7.91
N THR A 58 9.84 -8.11 -8.44
CA THR A 58 8.43 -8.15 -8.86
C THR A 58 8.21 -8.82 -10.21
N LYS A 59 9.20 -8.80 -11.12
CA LYS A 59 9.10 -9.44 -12.44
C LYS A 59 8.99 -10.96 -12.32
N GLY A 60 9.78 -11.58 -11.44
CA GLY A 60 9.78 -13.03 -11.24
C GLY A 60 8.40 -13.61 -10.87
N VAL A 61 7.60 -12.89 -10.08
CA VAL A 61 6.25 -13.32 -9.69
C VAL A 61 5.18 -13.00 -10.74
N LYS A 62 5.41 -11.98 -11.60
CA LYS A 62 4.57 -11.77 -12.78
C LYS A 62 4.72 -12.90 -13.80
N PHE A 63 5.93 -13.47 -13.93
CA PHE A 63 6.20 -14.59 -14.83
C PHE A 63 5.64 -15.93 -14.31
N SER A 64 5.61 -16.13 -12.99
CA SER A 64 5.11 -17.39 -12.41
C SER A 64 3.60 -17.52 -12.41
N VAL A 65 2.86 -16.41 -12.61
CA VAL A 65 1.40 -16.41 -12.71
C VAL A 65 1.04 -16.32 -14.19
N PRO A 66 0.76 -17.46 -14.86
CA PRO A 66 0.44 -17.45 -16.28
C PRO A 66 -0.83 -16.62 -16.52
N HIS A 67 -0.76 -15.73 -17.50
CA HIS A 67 -1.92 -15.02 -18.03
C HIS A 67 -2.85 -16.07 -18.67
N PHE A 68 -3.92 -16.44 -17.95
CA PHE A 68 -4.95 -17.32 -18.48
C PHE A 68 -5.75 -16.52 -19.52
N ASN A 69 -5.38 -16.64 -20.79
CA ASN A 69 -6.17 -16.13 -21.91
C ASN A 69 -7.58 -16.74 -21.85
N LYS A 70 -8.60 -15.89 -21.95
CA LYS A 70 -9.96 -16.31 -22.28
C LYS A 70 -10.07 -16.57 -23.78
#